data_AF-A0A9Q0AVZ5-F1
#
_entry.id   AF-A0A9Q0AVZ5-F1
#
_cell.length_a   1.000
_cell.length_b   1.000
_cell.length_c   1.000
_cell.angle_alpha   90.00
_cell.angle_beta   90.00
_cell.angle_gamma   90.00
#
_symmetry.space_group_name_H-M   'P 1'
#
loop_
_entity.id
_entity.type
_entity.pdbx_description
1 polymer ?
#
loop_
_entity_poly.entity_id
_entity_poly.type
_entity_poly.pdbx_seq_one_letter_code
_entity_poly.pdbx_strand_id
1 'polypeptide(L)'
;MRATSVDQIREDGSSTTEWQVRRIQGHSQSGDAIYYHVAWQPTWECRDRLQHMLPDLVSWDSLHGCVSSRRSPSRRYDPTLEHWSGAVAGRKEVDGLVYYKIEWQVTTEPANNLENALSLVKEYWDNVRSLKSGNRRGQEDDSDEI
;
A
#
# COMPACT_ATOMS: atom_id res chain seq x y z
N MET A 1 -11.99 -29.14 -30.21
CA MET A 1 -11.21 -28.04 -29.61
C MET A 1 -11.94 -27.53 -28.39
N ARG A 2 -11.41 -27.73 -27.19
CA ARG A 2 -11.81 -27.01 -25.98
C ARG A 2 -10.55 -26.81 -25.16
N ALA A 3 -9.98 -25.62 -25.26
CA ALA A 3 -8.90 -25.17 -24.39
C ALA A 3 -9.54 -24.79 -23.05
N THR A 4 -9.37 -25.63 -22.04
CA THR A 4 -9.60 -25.25 -20.65
C THR A 4 -8.41 -24.39 -20.22
N SER A 5 -8.57 -23.07 -20.30
CA SER A 5 -7.64 -22.12 -19.67
C SER A 5 -7.85 -22.20 -18.17
N VAL A 6 -7.15 -23.13 -17.53
CA VAL A 6 -6.92 -23.11 -16.09
C VAL A 6 -5.85 -22.06 -15.90
N ASP A 7 -6.26 -20.83 -15.58
CA ASP A 7 -5.36 -19.84 -15.00
C ASP A 7 -4.86 -20.41 -13.67
N GLN A 8 -3.72 -21.10 -13.75
CA GLN A 8 -2.89 -21.46 -12.61
C GLN A 8 -2.40 -20.16 -11.99
N ILE A 9 -3.19 -19.63 -11.06
CA ILE A 9 -2.72 -18.64 -10.10
C ILE A 9 -1.64 -19.35 -9.29
N ARG A 10 -0.38 -19.02 -9.61
CA ARG A 10 0.79 -19.42 -8.84
C ARG A 10 0.54 -19.03 -7.38
N GLU A 11 0.44 -20.05 -6.53
CA GLU A 11 0.64 -19.91 -5.11
C GLU A 11 2.11 -19.53 -4.88
N ASP A 12 2.43 -18.25 -5.03
CA ASP A 12 3.57 -17.72 -4.31
C ASP A 12 3.13 -17.62 -2.86
N GLY A 13 3.65 -18.54 -2.04
CA GLY A 13 3.69 -18.47 -0.58
C GLY A 13 4.49 -17.25 -0.13
N SER A 14 3.97 -16.06 -0.45
CA SER A 14 4.52 -14.78 -0.06
C SER A 14 4.43 -14.68 1.46
N SER A 15 5.61 -14.75 2.07
CA SER A 15 5.92 -14.37 3.44
C SER A 15 4.93 -13.34 3.97
N THR A 16 4.21 -13.69 5.04
CA THR A 16 2.95 -13.06 5.43
C THR A 16 3.10 -11.67 6.03
N THR A 17 4.23 -10.98 5.90
CA THR A 17 4.32 -9.51 6.05
C THR A 17 5.73 -9.04 5.71
N GLU A 18 6.09 -9.00 4.43
CA GLU A 18 7.09 -8.05 3.97
C GLU A 18 6.34 -6.83 3.42
N TRP A 19 6.34 -5.75 4.18
CA TRP A 19 5.65 -4.50 3.83
C TRP A 19 6.34 -3.83 2.64
N GLN A 20 5.83 -4.10 1.45
CA GLN A 20 6.44 -3.59 0.24
C GLN A 20 5.94 -2.17 -0.04
N VAL A 21 6.88 -1.23 -0.09
CA VAL A 21 6.60 0.12 -0.56
C VAL A 21 6.23 0.06 -2.04
N ARG A 22 5.07 0.61 -2.39
CA ARG A 22 4.62 0.73 -3.78
C ARG A 22 5.24 1.95 -4.45
N ARG A 23 5.21 3.09 -3.77
CA ARG A 23 5.72 4.37 -4.31
C ARG A 23 5.90 5.40 -3.21
N ILE A 24 6.91 6.25 -3.36
CA ILE A 24 7.03 7.51 -2.61
C ILE A 24 6.21 8.59 -3.33
N GLN A 25 5.17 9.11 -2.68
CA GLN A 25 4.26 10.09 -3.25
C GLN A 25 4.71 11.53 -2.99
N GLY A 26 5.47 11.75 -1.93
CA GLY A 26 5.93 13.07 -1.53
C GLY A 26 6.93 13.01 -0.39
N HIS A 27 7.37 14.18 0.04
CA HIS A 27 8.12 14.35 1.28
C HIS A 27 7.66 15.61 2.00
N SER A 28 7.88 15.64 3.31
CA SER A 28 7.84 16.82 4.16
C SER A 28 9.15 16.93 4.92
N GLN A 29 9.49 18.15 5.35
CA GLN A 29 10.70 18.42 6.10
C GLN A 29 10.33 19.09 7.42
N SER A 30 10.87 18.56 8.52
CA SER A 30 10.74 19.14 9.86
C SER A 30 12.12 19.30 10.46
N GLY A 31 12.63 20.54 10.50
CA GLY A 31 14.04 20.81 10.79
C GLY A 31 14.96 20.13 9.77
N ASP A 32 15.91 19.35 10.26
CA ASP A 32 16.85 18.59 9.43
C ASP A 32 16.33 17.19 9.05
N ALA A 33 15.16 16.79 9.56
CA ALA A 33 14.57 15.48 9.29
C ALA A 33 13.65 15.52 8.05
N ILE A 34 13.84 14.54 7.16
CA ILE A 34 12.97 14.31 6.00
C ILE A 34 12.04 13.14 6.31
N TYR A 35 10.75 13.37 6.08
CA TYR A 35 9.70 12.38 6.14
C TYR A 35 9.11 12.16 4.75
N TYR A 36 8.83 10.91 4.41
CA TYR A 36 8.27 10.53 3.12
C TYR A 36 6.81 10.13 3.26
N HIS A 37 5.99 10.55 2.30
CA HIS A 37 4.62 10.08 2.17
C HIS A 37 4.64 8.78 1.35
N VAL A 38 4.39 7.66 2.02
CA VAL A 38 4.63 6.31 1.50
C VAL A 38 3.32 5.66 1.12
N ALA A 39 3.17 5.32 -0.14
CA ALA A 39 2.11 4.44 -0.59
C ALA A 39 2.60 2.99 -0.55
N TRP A 40 1.82 2.13 0.08
CA TRP A 40 2.14 0.72 0.30
C TRP A 40 1.47 -0.18 -0.76
N GLN A 41 2.06 -1.35 -0.99
CA GLN A 41 1.40 -2.39 -1.77
C GLN A 41 0.20 -2.94 -1.00
N PRO A 42 -0.96 -3.17 -1.65
CA PRO A 42 -2.06 -3.86 -1.00
C PRO A 42 -1.65 -5.27 -0.59
N THR A 43 -2.01 -5.70 0.61
CA THR A 43 -1.71 -7.04 1.10
C THR A 43 -2.98 -7.83 1.39
N TRP A 44 -2.86 -9.15 1.38
CA TRP A 44 -3.90 -10.05 1.85
C TRP A 44 -3.67 -10.38 3.31
N GLU A 45 -4.52 -9.86 4.18
CA GLU A 45 -4.42 -10.11 5.62
C GLU A 45 -5.52 -11.04 6.09
N CYS A 46 -5.15 -11.94 6.99
CA CYS A 46 -6.14 -12.78 7.67
C CYS A 46 -7.01 -11.90 8.58
N ARG A 47 -8.32 -12.17 8.61
CA ARG A 47 -9.28 -11.51 9.52
C ARG A 47 -8.78 -11.44 10.95
N ASP A 48 -8.10 -12.50 11.41
CA ASP A 48 -7.59 -12.61 12.77
C ASP A 48 -6.54 -11.53 13.11
N ARG A 49 -5.76 -11.04 12.13
CA ARG A 49 -4.77 -9.96 12.30
C ARG A 49 -5.38 -8.56 12.24
N LEU A 50 -6.55 -8.44 11.64
CA LEU A 50 -7.24 -7.17 11.39
C LEU A 50 -8.28 -6.84 12.47
N GLN A 51 -8.02 -7.19 13.74
CA GLN A 51 -9.02 -6.96 14.82
C GLN A 51 -9.40 -5.48 14.95
N HIS A 52 -8.44 -4.57 14.74
CA HIS A 52 -8.65 -3.12 14.77
C HIS A 52 -9.53 -2.62 13.60
N MET A 53 -9.60 -3.34 12.48
CA MET A 53 -10.43 -3.00 11.31
C MET A 53 -11.77 -3.75 11.28
N LEU A 54 -12.13 -4.54 12.31
CA LEU A 54 -13.36 -5.33 12.31
C LEU A 54 -14.63 -4.55 11.91
N PRO A 55 -14.86 -3.30 12.37
CA PRO A 55 -16.02 -2.53 11.93
C PRO A 55 -16.08 -2.32 10.41
N ASP A 56 -14.94 -2.04 9.78
CA ASP A 56 -14.83 -1.83 8.34
C ASP A 56 -15.02 -3.15 7.58
N LEU A 57 -14.45 -4.25 8.10
CA LEU A 57 -14.61 -5.59 7.51
C LEU A 57 -16.09 -6.01 7.50
N VAL A 58 -16.79 -5.82 8.62
CA VAL A 58 -18.22 -6.16 8.76
C VAL A 58 -19.08 -5.30 7.85
N SER A 59 -18.77 -4.00 7.75
CA SER A 59 -19.47 -3.09 6.85
C SER A 59 -19.28 -3.50 5.38
N TRP A 60 -18.04 -3.84 5.00
CA TRP A 60 -17.73 -4.31 3.66
C TRP A 60 -18.44 -5.63 3.33
N ASP A 61 -18.39 -6.60 4.24
CA ASP A 61 -19.08 -7.90 4.08
C ASP A 61 -20.59 -7.71 3.87
N SER A 62 -21.20 -6.81 4.65
CA SER A 62 -22.64 -6.51 4.55
C SER A 62 -22.99 -5.91 3.19
N LEU A 63 -22.16 -4.99 2.69
CA LEU A 63 -22.34 -4.37 1.37
C LEU A 63 -22.19 -5.38 0.22
N HIS A 64 -21.40 -6.43 0.41
CA HIS A 64 -21.10 -7.44 -0.61
C HIS A 64 -21.83 -8.77 -0.39
N GLY A 65 -22.79 -8.83 0.54
CA GLY A 65 -23.58 -10.04 0.81
C GLY A 65 -22.76 -11.25 1.32
N CYS A 66 -21.61 -10.99 1.93
CA CYS A 66 -20.72 -12.03 2.43
C CYS A 66 -21.20 -12.55 3.80
N VAL A 67 -21.33 -13.87 3.93
CA VAL A 67 -21.74 -14.50 5.19
C VAL A 67 -20.50 -14.68 6.08
N SER A 68 -20.54 -14.15 7.30
CA SER A 68 -19.44 -14.32 8.25
C SER A 68 -19.29 -15.80 8.66
N SER A 69 -18.15 -16.39 8.33
CA SER A 69 -17.77 -17.72 8.82
C SER A 69 -17.51 -17.63 10.33
N ARG A 70 -18.29 -18.40 11.11
CA ARG A 70 -18.14 -18.49 12.58
C ARG A 70 -17.00 -19.45 12.92
N ARG A 71 -15.77 -19.04 12.68
CA ARG A 71 -14.59 -19.76 13.19
C ARG A 71 -13.93 -18.94 14.29
N SER A 72 -13.52 -19.63 15.35
CA SER A 72 -12.73 -19.03 16.42
C SER A 72 -11.38 -18.54 15.87
N PRO A 73 -10.86 -17.39 16.35
CA PRO A 73 -9.58 -16.87 15.91
C PRO A 73 -8.48 -17.92 16.09
N SER A 74 -7.74 -18.18 15.03
CA SER A 74 -6.67 -19.18 14.98
C SER A 74 -5.31 -18.60 15.37
N ARG A 75 -5.13 -17.29 15.20
CA ARG A 75 -3.88 -16.57 15.50
C ARG A 75 -4.08 -15.57 16.64
N ARG A 76 -3.02 -15.41 17.45
CA ARG A 76 -2.94 -14.35 18.45
C ARG A 76 -2.98 -12.99 17.74
N TYR A 77 -3.64 -12.05 18.39
CA TYR A 77 -3.63 -10.64 18.02
C TYR A 77 -2.21 -10.14 17.73
N ASP A 78 -2.04 -9.45 16.61
CA ASP A 78 -0.78 -8.87 16.17
C ASP A 78 -0.88 -7.34 16.30
N PRO A 79 -0.27 -6.73 17.33
CA PRO A 79 -0.37 -5.29 17.56
C PRO A 79 0.40 -4.46 16.53
N THR A 80 1.23 -5.10 15.68
CA THR A 80 2.02 -4.37 14.66
C THR A 80 1.15 -3.63 13.66
N LEU A 81 -0.11 -4.06 13.50
CA LEU A 81 -1.06 -3.44 12.58
C LEU A 81 -1.95 -2.37 13.21
N GLU A 82 -1.92 -2.16 14.53
CA GLU A 82 -2.85 -1.24 15.21
C GLU A 82 -2.84 0.19 14.66
N HIS A 83 -1.68 0.65 14.20
CA HIS A 83 -1.48 1.98 13.66
C HIS A 83 -1.70 2.06 12.15
N TRP A 84 -2.04 0.93 11.52
CA TRP A 84 -2.30 0.84 10.09
C TRP A 84 -3.80 0.78 9.84
N SER A 85 -4.22 1.51 8.82
CA SER A 85 -5.60 1.56 8.36
C SER A 85 -5.62 1.50 6.85
N GLY A 86 -6.73 1.04 6.29
CA GLY A 86 -6.87 0.86 4.85
C GLY A 86 -8.31 0.67 4.43
N ALA A 87 -8.54 0.68 3.12
CA ALA A 87 -9.82 0.31 2.55
C ALA A 87 -9.84 -1.19 2.23
N VAL A 88 -10.96 -1.85 2.46
CA VAL A 88 -11.14 -3.24 2.03
C VAL A 88 -11.45 -3.25 0.53
N ALA A 89 -10.58 -3.90 -0.23
CA ALA A 89 -10.69 -3.98 -1.70
C ALA A 89 -11.06 -5.38 -2.20
N GLY A 90 -11.12 -6.37 -1.30
CA GLY A 90 -11.51 -7.73 -1.68
C GLY A 90 -11.53 -8.69 -0.50
N ARG A 91 -12.12 -9.86 -0.74
CA ARG A 91 -12.24 -10.96 0.21
C ARG A 91 -11.98 -12.28 -0.50
N LYS A 92 -11.32 -13.21 0.20
CA LYS A 92 -11.23 -14.62 -0.20
C LYS A 92 -11.29 -15.52 1.01
N GLU A 93 -11.63 -16.78 0.79
CA GLU A 93 -11.65 -17.80 1.82
C GLU A 93 -10.78 -18.97 1.37
N VAL A 94 -9.83 -19.36 2.22
CA VAL A 94 -8.85 -20.44 1.96
C VAL A 94 -8.76 -21.28 3.22
N ASP A 95 -8.98 -22.58 3.12
CA ASP A 95 -8.95 -23.53 4.25
C ASP A 95 -9.81 -23.12 5.46
N GLY A 96 -10.96 -22.50 5.18
CA GLY A 96 -11.88 -21.98 6.19
C GLY A 96 -11.33 -20.80 6.99
N LEU A 97 -10.32 -20.09 6.45
CA LEU A 97 -9.82 -18.82 6.94
C LEU A 97 -10.22 -17.72 5.97
N VAL A 98 -10.72 -16.62 6.52
CA VAL A 98 -11.11 -15.44 5.75
C VAL A 98 -9.93 -14.49 5.64
N TYR A 99 -9.63 -14.07 4.42
CA TYR A 99 -8.61 -13.07 4.11
C TYR A 99 -9.26 -11.88 3.42
N TYR A 100 -8.77 -10.70 3.75
CA TYR A 100 -9.18 -9.45 3.14
C TYR A 100 -7.99 -8.82 2.42
N LYS A 101 -8.24 -8.29 1.22
CA LYS A 101 -7.27 -7.48 0.51
C LYS A 101 -7.41 -6.06 1.01
N ILE A 102 -6.37 -5.53 1.63
CA ILE A 102 -6.39 -4.18 2.22
C ILE A 102 -5.56 -3.24 1.35
N GLU A 103 -6.19 -2.17 0.90
CA GLU A 103 -5.53 -1.01 0.32
C GLU A 103 -5.14 -0.06 1.45
N TRP A 104 -3.89 -0.15 1.88
CA TRP A 104 -3.37 0.63 2.99
C TRP A 104 -3.34 2.12 2.69
N GLN A 105 -3.67 2.92 3.70
CA GLN A 105 -3.54 4.37 3.65
C GLN A 105 -2.07 4.78 3.52
N VAL A 106 -1.87 5.95 2.93
CA VAL A 106 -0.53 6.56 2.84
C VAL A 106 -0.08 6.93 4.25
N THR A 107 1.12 6.48 4.63
CA THR A 107 1.72 6.85 5.92
C THR A 107 2.85 7.85 5.72
N THR A 108 3.26 8.47 6.82
CA THR A 108 4.40 9.39 6.84
C THR A 108 5.55 8.71 7.57
N GLU A 109 6.58 8.33 6.84
CA GLU A 109 7.69 7.53 7.35
C GLU A 109 9.00 8.33 7.37
N PRO A 110 9.81 8.23 8.43
CA PRO A 110 11.17 8.74 8.42
C PRO A 110 12.05 7.94 7.45
N ALA A 111 13.13 8.56 6.96
CA ALA A 111 14.01 7.96 5.95
C ALA A 111 14.62 6.61 6.36
N ASN A 112 14.88 6.39 7.66
CA ASN A 112 15.41 5.14 8.21
C ASN A 112 14.41 3.97 8.11
N ASN A 113 13.11 4.23 8.01
CA ASN A 113 12.12 3.16 7.80
C ASN A 113 12.09 2.66 6.35
N LEU A 114 12.84 3.29 5.43
CA LEU A 114 12.82 3.03 4.00
C LEU A 114 14.11 2.40 3.46
N GLU A 115 14.89 1.74 4.32
CA GLU A 115 16.12 1.03 3.92
C GLU A 115 15.89 -0.01 2.81
N ASN A 116 14.72 -0.66 2.80
CA ASN A 116 14.34 -1.63 1.77
C ASN A 116 13.71 -0.99 0.51
N ALA A 117 13.54 0.34 0.48
CA ALA A 117 12.87 1.09 -0.59
C ALA A 117 13.74 2.23 -1.15
N LEU A 118 15.06 2.15 -0.97
CA LEU A 118 16.00 3.19 -1.41
C LEU A 118 15.93 3.48 -2.91
N SER A 119 15.66 2.46 -3.74
CA SER A 119 15.48 2.65 -5.19
C SER A 119 14.29 3.56 -5.51
N LEU A 120 13.17 3.40 -4.80
CA LEU A 120 11.97 4.22 -4.96
C LEU A 120 12.16 5.64 -4.41
N VAL A 121 12.91 5.79 -3.31
CA VAL A 121 13.31 7.12 -2.80
C VAL A 121 14.18 7.84 -3.83
N LYS A 122 15.14 7.15 -4.43
CA LYS A 122 15.98 7.73 -5.48
C LYS A 122 15.16 8.16 -6.69
N GLU A 123 14.30 7.28 -7.20
CA GLU A 123 13.41 7.56 -8.33
C GLU A 123 12.55 8.81 -8.07
N TYR A 124 11.99 8.92 -6.86
CA TYR A 124 11.25 10.10 -6.44
C TYR A 124 12.08 11.38 -6.57
N TRP A 125 13.30 11.41 -6.04
CA TRP A 125 14.15 12.58 -6.11
C TRP A 125 14.65 12.90 -7.53
N ASP A 126 14.91 11.88 -8.35
CA ASP A 126 15.23 12.05 -9.77
C ASP A 126 14.08 12.76 -10.51
N ASN A 127 12.84 12.31 -10.27
CA ASN A 127 11.65 12.94 -10.83
C ASN A 127 11.46 14.39 -10.34
N VAL A 128 11.63 14.65 -9.05
CA VAL A 128 11.55 16.01 -8.48
C VAL A 128 12.60 16.95 -9.09
N ARG A 129 13.84 16.48 -9.29
CA ARG A 129 14.89 17.26 -9.93
C ARG A 129 14.60 17.53 -11.41
N SER A 130 14.08 16.53 -12.12
CA SER A 130 13.68 16.66 -13.52
C SER A 130 12.60 17.74 -13.70
N LEU A 131 11.57 17.72 -12.86
CA LEU A 131 10.51 18.74 -12.84
C LEU A 131 11.05 20.15 -12.58
N LYS A 132 11.97 20.30 -11.61
CA LYS A 132 12.63 21.59 -11.32
C LYS A 132 13.48 22.11 -12.48
N SER A 133 14.07 21.21 -13.27
CA SER A 133 14.93 21.55 -14.42
C SER A 133 14.11 21.88 -15.68
N GLY A 134 12.97 21.22 -15.88
CA GLY A 134 12.03 21.50 -16.96
C GLY A 134 11.38 22.89 -16.84
N ASN A 135 11.06 23.32 -15.61
CA ASN A 135 10.48 24.64 -15.35
C ASN A 135 11.40 25.84 -15.63
N ARG A 136 12.72 25.63 -15.84
CA ARG A 136 13.66 26.73 -16.12
C ARG A 136 13.89 27.00 -17.62
N ARG A 137 13.37 26.16 -18.53
CA ARG A 137 13.55 26.31 -19.99
C ARG A 137 12.42 27.08 -20.70
N GLY A 138 11.48 27.66 -19.96
CA GLY A 138 10.33 28.39 -20.50
C GLY A 138 10.34 29.90 -20.26
N GLN A 139 11.51 30.48 -19.96
CA GLN A 139 11.65 31.90 -19.66
C GLN A 139 12.85 32.48 -20.45
N GLU A 140 12.80 32.33 -21.77
CA GLU A 140 13.64 33.08 -22.71
C GLU A 140 12.71 33.61 -23.82
N ASP A 141 12.96 34.86 -24.21
CA ASP A 141 12.31 35.68 -25.24
C ASP A 141 10.90 36.22 -24.97
N ASP A 142 10.84 37.48 -24.51
CA ASP A 142 10.47 38.58 -25.42
C ASP A 142 10.72 39.93 -24.73
N SER A 143 11.67 40.74 -25.22
CA SER A 143 11.70 42.22 -25.14
C SER A 143 13.03 42.73 -25.70
N ASP A 144 13.18 42.66 -27.02
CA ASP A 144 14.07 43.54 -27.78
C ASP A 144 13.31 44.83 -28.19
N GLU A 145 14.10 45.85 -28.53
CA GLU A 145 13.79 47.17 -29.12
C GLU A 145 13.42 48.34 -28.20
N ILE A 146 14.41 49.23 -28.04
CA ILE A 146 14.27 50.70 -27.94
C ILE A 146 14.79 51.33 -29.23
#